data_AF-A0A837HTF3-F1
#
_entry.id   AF-A0A837HTF3-F1
#
_cell.length_a   1.000
_cell.length_b   1.000
_cell.length_c   1.000
_cell.angle_alpha   90.00
_cell.angle_beta   90.00
_cell.angle_gamma   90.00
#
_symmetry.space_group_name_H-M   'P 1'
#
loop_
_entity.id
_entity.type
_entity.pdbx_description
1 polymer ?
#
loop_
_entity_poly.entity_id
_entity_poly.type
_entity_poly.pdbx_seq_one_letter_code
_entity_poly.pdbx_strand_id
1 'polypeptide(L)'
;METTTISEKQTQKIAQNFAKNLKGGDTVALYGDLGSGKTVFVKGLAKGLGIKRRITSPTFVFVKSYKISKGFFHHVDLYRGEQQEDLATLGLSEIFSKDAIVALEWADRIKKGLPKNRIDVFIEVVNEKTRRITIKDHRTFHSCHSGESSQTRRHQNLKNKDDSGQARLAESKRARMTGSMRILEEAAEVLKAGGVVIFPTDTIYGIGCRHDNRESINRLYRIKGTPKNQPFPILVSNIGQVRKLAKVSVVAEKLIRKYWPGGLTIILRHKPGLRSGQKPDHKPGLSPVKIGFRMPDSKLVLDLVDQVGIPIIGTSANFHGQKAPKSFDKLDPELVKLVDFVIRGKCKEGIESTVVDATSDPPKILRHGAVIINQLTQLT
;
A
#
# COMPACT_ATOMS: atom_id res chain seq x y z
N MET A 1 6.75 33.65 14.46
CA MET A 1 6.15 34.58 13.47
C MET A 1 4.66 34.36 13.46
N GLU A 2 3.87 35.44 13.43
CA GLU A 2 2.42 35.37 13.25
C GLU A 2 2.02 36.27 12.08
N THR A 3 1.07 35.83 11.26
CA THR A 3 0.57 36.60 10.11
C THR A 3 -0.86 36.18 9.75
N THR A 4 -1.58 37.06 9.06
CA THR A 4 -2.93 36.79 8.55
C THR A 4 -2.94 36.69 7.03
N THR A 5 -3.80 35.85 6.49
CA THR A 5 -3.99 35.68 5.05
C THR A 5 -5.48 35.68 4.73
N ILE A 6 -5.86 36.35 3.64
CA ILE A 6 -7.26 36.48 3.19
C ILE A 6 -7.59 35.64 1.94
N SER A 7 -6.64 34.81 1.49
CA SER A 7 -6.84 33.94 0.33
C SER A 7 -5.86 32.77 0.31
N GLU A 8 -6.24 31.68 -0.39
CA GLU A 8 -5.33 30.55 -0.61
C GLU A 8 -4.03 30.97 -1.31
N LYS A 9 -4.11 31.94 -2.24
CA LYS A 9 -2.94 32.44 -2.98
C LYS A 9 -1.94 33.13 -2.06
N GLN A 10 -2.43 33.92 -1.10
CA GLN A 10 -1.58 34.54 -0.08
C GLN A 10 -0.99 33.49 0.88
N THR A 11 -1.80 32.51 1.31
CA THR A 11 -1.32 31.39 2.15
C THR A 11 -0.17 30.64 1.46
N GLN A 12 -0.35 30.31 0.17
CA GLN A 12 0.70 29.66 -0.63
C GLN A 12 1.94 30.54 -0.77
N LYS A 13 1.78 31.87 -0.93
CA LYS A 13 2.91 32.78 -1.07
C LYS A 13 3.74 32.87 0.22
N ILE A 14 3.08 32.92 1.38
CA ILE A 14 3.73 32.90 2.69
C ILE A 14 4.54 31.61 2.83
N ALA A 15 3.92 30.45 2.58
CA ALA A 15 4.60 29.16 2.65
C ALA A 15 5.74 29.02 1.61
N GLN A 16 5.56 29.54 0.39
CA GLN A 16 6.58 29.54 -0.65
C GLN A 16 7.83 30.34 -0.23
N ASN A 17 7.64 31.51 0.39
CA ASN A 17 8.74 32.31 0.88
C ASN A 17 9.43 31.63 2.07
N PHE A 18 8.64 31.08 3.00
CA PHE A 18 9.13 30.34 4.16
C PHE A 18 9.97 29.11 3.77
N ALA A 19 9.58 28.38 2.72
CA ALA A 19 10.29 27.19 2.26
C ALA A 19 11.74 27.42 1.85
N LYS A 20 12.12 28.66 1.52
CA LYS A 20 13.52 29.02 1.19
C LYS A 20 14.47 28.84 2.36
N ASN A 21 13.95 28.83 3.59
CA ASN A 21 14.71 28.69 4.83
C ASN A 21 14.74 27.24 5.34
N LEU A 22 14.18 26.30 4.58
CA LEU A 22 14.18 24.88 4.91
C LEU A 22 15.41 24.19 4.32
N LYS A 23 15.95 23.24 5.08
CA LYS A 23 17.06 22.37 4.69
C LYS A 23 16.72 20.91 4.98
N GLY A 24 17.47 19.99 4.39
CA GLY A 24 17.36 18.58 4.71
C GLY A 24 17.47 18.34 6.23
N GLY A 25 16.63 17.43 6.75
CA GLY A 25 16.41 17.18 8.16
C GLY A 25 15.28 18.00 8.79
N ASP A 26 14.79 19.05 8.13
CA ASP A 26 13.72 19.87 8.69
C ASP A 26 12.35 19.18 8.62
N THR A 27 11.61 19.26 9.71
CA THR A 27 10.21 18.82 9.80
C THR A 27 9.30 20.02 10.02
N VAL A 28 8.30 20.20 9.17
CA VAL A 28 7.24 21.19 9.27
C VAL A 28 5.96 20.48 9.70
N ALA A 29 5.56 20.63 10.95
CA ALA A 29 4.36 20.02 11.53
C ALA A 29 3.19 21.02 11.47
N LEU A 30 2.10 20.66 10.80
CA LEU A 30 0.94 21.52 10.57
C LEU A 30 -0.24 21.11 11.46
N TYR A 31 -0.83 22.11 12.10
CA TYR A 31 -1.97 21.99 13.02
C TYR A 31 -3.12 22.90 12.57
N GLY A 32 -4.35 22.47 12.83
CA GLY A 32 -5.57 23.25 12.58
C GLY A 32 -6.71 22.36 12.10
N ASP A 33 -7.92 22.91 12.06
CA ASP A 33 -9.14 22.16 11.76
C ASP A 33 -9.27 21.71 10.29
N LEU A 34 -10.28 20.90 10.02
CA LEU A 34 -10.61 20.48 8.67
C LEU A 34 -10.93 21.73 7.82
N GLY A 35 -10.32 21.83 6.64
CA GLY A 35 -10.52 23.00 5.77
C GLY A 35 -9.78 24.27 6.22
N SER A 36 -8.95 24.23 7.27
CA SER A 36 -8.20 25.41 7.72
C SER A 36 -7.17 25.93 6.70
N GLY A 37 -6.71 25.07 5.79
CA GLY A 37 -5.75 25.43 4.73
C GLY A 37 -4.38 24.77 4.85
N LYS A 38 -4.24 23.72 5.67
CA LYS A 38 -2.97 22.95 5.81
C LYS A 38 -2.39 22.49 4.46
N THR A 39 -3.18 21.79 3.64
CA THR A 39 -2.74 21.39 2.28
C THR A 39 -2.45 22.59 1.38
N VAL A 40 -3.13 23.73 1.56
CA VAL A 40 -2.83 24.98 0.82
C VAL A 40 -1.45 25.49 1.20
N PHE A 41 -1.09 25.46 2.48
CA PHE A 41 0.24 25.79 2.95
C PHE A 41 1.31 24.84 2.37
N VAL A 42 1.05 23.52 2.40
CA VAL A 42 1.96 22.52 1.82
C VAL A 42 2.19 22.71 0.32
N LYS A 43 1.16 23.07 -0.45
CA LYS A 43 1.29 23.44 -1.87
C LYS A 43 2.26 24.62 -2.06
N GLY A 44 2.19 25.62 -1.17
CA GLY A 44 3.13 26.74 -1.16
C GLY A 44 4.55 26.30 -0.85
N LEU A 45 4.74 25.44 0.15
CA LEU A 45 6.06 24.86 0.48
C LEU A 45 6.69 24.18 -0.74
N ALA A 46 5.95 23.28 -1.38
CA ALA A 46 6.41 22.53 -2.53
C ALA A 46 6.81 23.45 -3.70
N LYS A 47 6.04 24.52 -3.94
CA LYS A 47 6.38 25.53 -4.94
C LYS A 47 7.68 26.26 -4.60
N GLY A 48 7.92 26.56 -3.32
CA GLY A 48 9.16 27.18 -2.84
C GLY A 48 10.37 26.28 -3.00
N LEU A 49 10.18 24.96 -2.86
CA LEU A 49 11.20 23.93 -3.07
C LEU A 49 11.41 23.54 -4.54
N GLY A 50 10.75 24.23 -5.48
CA GLY A 50 10.94 24.02 -6.93
C GLY A 50 10.15 22.86 -7.54
N ILE A 51 9.17 22.31 -6.82
CA ILE A 51 8.32 21.22 -7.33
C ILE A 51 7.31 21.80 -8.33
N LYS A 52 7.41 21.38 -9.61
CA LYS A 52 6.54 21.85 -10.70
C LYS A 52 5.23 21.06 -10.83
N ARG A 53 5.17 19.85 -10.30
CA ARG A 53 3.96 19.00 -10.35
C ARG A 53 2.92 19.44 -9.32
N ARG A 54 1.63 19.27 -9.65
CA ARG A 54 0.51 19.58 -8.76
C ARG A 54 0.61 18.75 -7.48
N ILE A 55 0.65 19.42 -6.33
CA ILE A 55 0.50 18.77 -5.02
C ILE A 55 -0.98 18.61 -4.72
N THR A 56 -1.37 17.40 -4.38
CA THR A 56 -2.68 17.08 -3.79
C THR A 56 -2.44 16.47 -2.44
N SER A 57 -3.31 16.77 -1.45
CA SER A 57 -3.26 16.05 -0.17
C SER A 57 -3.28 14.54 -0.47
N PRO A 58 -2.41 13.75 0.17
CA PRO A 58 -2.47 12.32 0.11
C PRO A 58 -3.84 11.83 0.56
N THR A 59 -4.65 11.35 -0.39
CA THR A 59 -6.04 10.96 -0.11
C THR A 59 -6.13 9.53 0.44
N PHE A 60 -5.11 8.69 0.19
CA PHE A 60 -5.09 7.25 0.51
C PHE A 60 -3.68 6.67 0.79
N VAL A 61 -2.64 7.51 0.82
CA VAL A 61 -1.25 7.12 1.14
C VAL A 61 -0.83 8.02 2.30
N PHE A 62 -0.24 7.50 3.37
CA PHE A 62 0.22 8.37 4.46
C PHE A 62 1.27 9.37 4.00
N VAL A 63 2.05 9.08 2.95
CA VAL A 63 3.17 9.90 2.46
C VAL A 63 3.21 10.02 0.94
N LYS A 64 3.46 11.21 0.42
CA LYS A 64 3.91 11.44 -0.96
C LYS A 64 5.31 12.01 -0.98
N SER A 65 6.21 11.36 -1.74
CA SER A 65 7.63 11.75 -1.82
C SER A 65 7.94 12.48 -3.14
N TYR A 66 8.67 13.58 -3.05
CA TYR A 66 9.02 14.48 -4.14
C TYR A 66 10.51 14.72 -4.19
N LYS A 67 11.15 14.43 -5.32
CA LYS A 67 12.55 14.80 -5.51
C LYS A 67 12.65 16.33 -5.62
N ILE A 68 13.57 16.91 -4.88
CA ILE A 68 13.91 18.34 -4.92
C ILE A 68 15.41 18.49 -5.27
N SER A 69 15.91 19.72 -5.39
CA SER A 69 17.30 19.98 -5.81
C SER A 69 18.33 19.29 -4.92
N LYS A 70 18.08 19.26 -3.60
CA LYS A 70 18.90 18.56 -2.61
C LYS A 70 18.01 17.63 -1.79
N GLY A 71 17.96 16.36 -2.20
CA GLY A 71 17.24 15.30 -1.49
C GLY A 71 15.74 15.22 -1.82
N PHE A 72 14.92 15.02 -0.78
CA PHE A 72 13.49 14.75 -0.93
C PHE A 72 12.61 15.71 -0.11
N PHE A 73 11.40 15.92 -0.59
CA PHE A 73 10.29 16.53 0.15
C PHE A 73 9.21 15.47 0.35
N HIS A 74 8.86 15.17 1.59
CA HIS A 74 7.80 14.23 1.95
C HIS A 74 6.58 14.99 2.46
N HIS A 75 5.44 14.78 1.83
CA HIS A 75 4.15 15.31 2.27
C HIS A 75 3.36 14.18 2.94
N VAL A 76 3.12 14.32 4.25
CA VAL A 76 2.41 13.37 5.08
C VAL A 76 1.06 13.95 5.50
N ASP A 77 -0.01 13.16 5.47
CA ASP A 77 -1.35 13.56 5.93
C ASP A 77 -1.94 12.50 6.87
N LEU A 78 -2.08 12.87 8.16
CA LEU A 78 -2.55 11.98 9.22
C LEU A 78 -4.02 12.17 9.60
N TYR A 79 -4.83 12.77 8.73
CA TYR A 79 -6.26 12.96 9.01
C TYR A 79 -7.01 11.64 9.30
N ARG A 80 -6.58 10.55 8.65
CA ARG A 80 -7.26 9.24 8.67
C ARG A 80 -6.43 8.21 9.44
N GLY A 81 -6.63 8.17 10.75
CA GLY A 81 -6.10 7.15 11.66
C GLY A 81 -6.91 7.18 12.95
N GLU A 82 -7.17 6.01 13.56
CA GLU A 82 -7.70 5.98 14.93
C GLU A 82 -6.72 6.68 15.88
N GLN A 83 -7.24 7.28 16.94
CA GLN A 83 -6.42 8.03 17.88
C GLN A 83 -5.53 7.08 18.69
N GLN A 84 -4.23 7.13 18.38
CA GLN A 84 -3.03 6.50 18.95
C GLN A 84 -2.36 5.65 17.86
N GLU A 85 -1.12 5.90 17.44
CA GLU A 85 0.14 5.49 18.11
C GLU A 85 1.33 6.11 17.32
N ASP A 86 2.50 6.22 17.93
CA ASP A 86 3.76 6.87 17.49
C ASP A 86 4.10 6.86 15.96
N LEU A 87 4.95 7.79 15.50
CA LEU A 87 5.52 7.82 14.13
C LEU A 87 6.14 6.48 13.71
N ALA A 88 6.70 5.74 14.66
CA ALA A 88 7.23 4.40 14.46
C ALA A 88 6.13 3.39 14.06
N THR A 89 4.97 3.45 14.70
CA THR A 89 3.82 2.59 14.40
C THR A 89 3.27 2.86 13.00
N LEU A 90 3.34 4.12 12.55
CA LEU A 90 2.91 4.53 11.21
C LEU A 90 3.92 4.18 10.10
N GLY A 91 5.06 3.55 10.42
CA GLY A 91 6.12 3.25 9.45
C GLY A 91 6.83 4.50 8.91
N LEU A 92 6.68 5.65 9.57
CA LEU A 92 7.15 6.94 9.07
C LEU A 92 8.57 7.28 9.51
N SER A 93 9.21 6.51 10.38
CA SER A 93 10.54 6.87 10.90
C SER A 93 11.60 7.07 9.80
N GLU A 94 11.51 6.34 8.69
CA GLU A 94 12.49 6.38 7.60
C GLU A 94 12.43 7.68 6.76
N ILE A 95 11.30 8.37 6.75
CA ILE A 95 11.16 9.62 5.98
C ILE A 95 11.79 10.82 6.71
N PHE A 96 12.11 10.69 8.00
CA PHE A 96 12.81 11.68 8.80
C PHE A 96 14.33 11.47 8.68
N SER A 97 14.89 11.81 7.52
CA SER A 97 16.33 11.72 7.24
C SER A 97 16.98 13.10 7.08
N LYS A 98 18.30 13.18 7.21
CA LYS A 98 19.07 14.42 7.00
C LYS A 98 18.96 14.98 5.57
N ASP A 99 18.55 14.16 4.61
CA ASP A 99 18.41 14.55 3.21
C ASP A 99 16.94 14.82 2.83
N ALA A 100 16.04 14.88 3.81
CA ALA A 100 14.62 15.06 3.57
C ALA A 100 14.04 16.27 4.30
N ILE A 101 13.12 16.97 3.65
CA ILE A 101 12.22 17.94 4.27
C ILE A 101 10.86 17.26 4.40
N VAL A 102 10.30 17.22 5.61
CA VAL A 102 9.00 16.58 5.87
C VAL A 102 7.97 17.65 6.17
N ALA A 103 6.83 17.64 5.47
CA ALA A 103 5.64 18.41 5.82
C ALA A 103 4.56 17.43 6.31
N LEU A 104 4.12 17.61 7.55
CA LEU A 104 3.25 16.68 8.26
C LEU A 104 1.94 17.37 8.63
N GLU A 105 0.86 17.07 7.92
CA GLU A 105 -0.49 17.53 8.27
C GLU A 105 -1.09 16.71 9.41
N TRP A 106 -1.84 17.37 10.30
CA TRP A 106 -2.49 16.77 11.47
C TRP A 106 -1.48 16.23 12.49
N ALA A 107 -0.45 17.01 12.75
CA ALA A 107 0.61 16.65 13.69
C ALA A 107 0.10 16.43 15.13
N ASP A 108 -1.07 17.00 15.48
CA ASP A 108 -1.80 16.75 16.73
C ASP A 108 -2.16 15.28 16.95
N ARG A 109 -2.22 14.47 15.89
CA ARG A 109 -2.52 13.04 15.99
C ARG A 109 -1.36 12.22 16.54
N ILE A 110 -0.14 12.75 16.54
CA ILE A 110 1.04 12.09 17.08
C ILE A 110 1.23 12.48 18.55
N LYS A 111 0.82 11.61 19.48
CA LYS A 111 0.98 11.86 20.93
C LYS A 111 2.42 11.74 21.42
N LYS A 112 3.24 10.90 20.78
CA LYS A 112 4.66 10.63 21.08
C LYS A 112 5.42 10.42 19.78
N GLY A 113 6.67 10.87 19.72
CA GLY A 113 7.56 10.62 18.58
C GLY A 113 7.80 11.80 17.64
N LEU A 114 7.06 12.91 17.74
CA LEU A 114 7.36 14.11 16.95
C LEU A 114 8.82 14.56 17.16
N PRO A 115 9.57 14.89 16.09
CA PRO A 115 10.94 15.36 16.22
C PRO A 115 11.03 16.59 17.16
N LYS A 116 12.02 16.60 18.05
CA LYS A 116 12.30 17.77 18.89
C LYS A 116 12.71 18.97 18.04
N ASN A 117 13.55 18.72 17.04
CA ASN A 117 14.03 19.68 16.07
C ASN A 117 13.02 19.79 14.92
N ARG A 118 12.04 20.69 15.04
CA ARG A 118 10.95 20.87 14.06
C ARG A 118 10.46 22.31 14.01
N ILE A 119 9.54 22.58 13.09
CA ILE A 119 8.85 23.85 12.97
C ILE A 119 7.35 23.56 13.04
N ASP A 120 6.66 24.13 14.03
CA ASP A 120 5.22 24.00 14.20
C ASP A 120 4.50 25.15 13.49
N VAL A 121 3.53 24.82 12.63
CA VAL A 121 2.71 25.77 11.86
C VAL A 121 1.25 25.56 12.24
N PHE A 122 0.68 26.53 12.94
CA PHE A 122 -0.74 26.54 13.31
C PHE A 122 -1.51 27.38 12.30
N ILE A 123 -2.62 26.84 11.79
CA ILE A 123 -3.51 27.53 10.85
C ILE A 123 -4.92 27.56 11.44
N GLU A 124 -5.32 28.74 11.89
CA GLU A 124 -6.61 29.02 12.54
C GLU A 124 -7.56 29.72 11.57
N VAL A 125 -8.84 29.33 11.58
CA VAL A 125 -9.89 30.00 10.81
C VAL A 125 -10.41 31.18 11.60
N VAL A 126 -10.14 32.41 11.13
CA VAL A 126 -10.62 33.63 11.80
C VAL A 126 -12.04 33.97 11.33
N ASN A 127 -12.29 33.82 10.04
CA ASN A 127 -13.61 33.93 9.40
C ASN A 127 -13.58 33.23 8.03
N GLU A 128 -14.63 33.36 7.23
CA GLU A 128 -14.75 32.69 5.93
C GLU A 128 -13.50 32.86 5.03
N LYS A 129 -12.96 34.08 4.94
CA LYS A 129 -11.85 34.42 4.04
C LYS A 129 -10.49 34.50 4.74
N THR A 130 -10.48 34.77 6.04
CA THR A 130 -9.26 35.05 6.79
C THR A 130 -8.79 33.82 7.56
N ARG A 131 -7.49 33.53 7.47
CA ARG A 131 -6.78 32.57 8.31
C ARG A 131 -5.66 33.29 9.08
N ARG A 132 -5.39 32.86 10.30
CA ARG A 132 -4.22 33.24 11.07
C ARG A 132 -3.20 32.11 11.01
N ILE A 133 -1.97 32.43 10.63
CA ILE A 133 -0.86 31.48 10.53
C ILE A 133 0.18 31.84 11.56
N THR A 134 0.48 30.90 12.45
CA THR A 134 1.50 31.05 13.49
C THR A 134 2.59 30.01 13.28
N ILE A 135 3.83 30.47 13.09
CA ILE A 135 5.01 29.61 12.89
C ILE A 135 5.90 29.71 14.12
N LYS A 136 6.14 28.57 14.77
CA LYS A 136 7.05 28.39 15.91
C LYS A 136 8.21 27.50 15.48
N ASP A 137 9.42 28.07 15.44
CA ASP A 137 10.63 27.35 15.06
C ASP A 137 11.29 26.77 16.32
N HIS A 138 11.33 25.45 16.44
CA HIS A 138 11.95 24.72 17.55
C HIS A 138 13.32 24.17 17.17
N ARG A 139 13.89 24.61 16.04
CA ARG A 139 15.18 24.08 15.61
C ARG A 139 16.32 24.59 16.48
N THR A 140 17.14 23.67 16.98
CA THR A 140 18.36 24.01 17.72
C THR A 140 19.49 24.32 16.73
N PHE A 141 19.91 25.59 16.64
CA PHE A 141 21.09 25.98 15.89
C PHE A 141 22.34 25.44 16.60
N HIS A 142 22.90 24.33 16.11
CA HIS A 142 24.23 23.92 16.53
C HIS A 142 25.25 24.77 15.78
N SER A 143 25.84 25.74 16.47
CA SER A 143 27.14 26.29 16.07
C SER A 143 28.16 25.15 16.18
N CYS A 144 28.90 24.89 15.10
CA CYS A 144 30.02 23.96 15.12
C CYS A 144 31.05 24.47 16.13
N HIS A 145 31.19 23.81 17.28
CA HIS A 145 32.41 23.81 18.08
C HIS A 145 32.70 22.38 18.54
N SER A 146 33.94 21.98 18.27
CA SER A 146 34.64 20.77 18.67
C SER A 146 34.65 20.54 20.19
N GLY A 147 34.65 19.28 20.62
CA GLY A 147 35.12 18.91 21.96
C GLY A 147 34.49 17.63 22.49
N GLU A 148 35.29 16.57 22.56
CA GLU A 148 35.00 15.34 23.31
C GLU A 148 34.80 15.64 24.81
N SER A 149 33.93 14.87 25.47
CA SER A 149 34.33 14.06 26.64
C SER A 149 33.16 13.29 27.25
N SER A 150 33.48 12.04 27.51
CA SER A 150 32.80 10.97 28.22
C SER A 150 32.50 11.34 29.68
N GLN A 151 31.40 10.81 30.24
CA GLN A 151 31.37 9.86 31.38
C GLN A 151 30.10 9.93 32.28
N THR A 152 29.44 8.77 32.38
CA THR A 152 28.76 8.15 33.55
C THR A 152 27.71 8.92 34.38
N ARG A 153 26.52 8.31 34.54
CA ARG A 153 26.20 7.49 35.73
C ARG A 153 24.88 6.71 35.60
N ARG A 154 24.92 5.50 36.19
CA ARG A 154 23.88 4.49 36.42
C ARG A 154 22.79 4.97 37.41
N HIS A 155 21.54 4.52 37.24
CA HIS A 155 20.93 3.45 38.06
C HIS A 155 19.43 3.22 37.77
N GLN A 156 19.08 1.94 37.59
CA GLN A 156 17.89 1.20 38.05
C GLN A 156 16.47 1.77 37.81
N ASN A 157 15.63 0.99 37.11
CA ASN A 157 14.75 0.05 37.83
C ASN A 157 14.14 -1.04 36.94
N LEU A 158 14.08 -2.24 37.51
CA LEU A 158 13.45 -3.46 36.98
C LEU A 158 12.01 -3.57 37.48
N LYS A 159 11.23 -4.37 36.73
CA LYS A 159 9.90 -4.96 37.03
C LYS A 159 8.70 -4.12 36.60
N ASN A 160 8.15 -4.49 35.45
CA ASN A 160 6.79 -5.03 35.34
C ASN A 160 6.70 -5.80 34.02
N LYS A 161 6.80 -7.13 34.13
CA LYS A 161 6.45 -8.07 33.07
C LYS A 161 4.96 -8.33 33.21
N ASP A 162 4.20 -7.93 32.22
CA ASP A 162 3.30 -8.77 31.42
C ASP A 162 2.46 -7.82 30.52
N ASP A 163 2.12 -8.26 29.32
CA ASP A 163 1.67 -7.50 28.12
C ASP A 163 2.67 -6.55 27.41
N SER A 164 3.38 -5.68 28.13
CA SER A 164 4.31 -4.72 27.49
C SER A 164 5.54 -5.37 26.83
N GLY A 165 5.88 -6.60 27.24
CA GLY A 165 7.01 -7.36 26.72
C GLY A 165 6.79 -7.90 25.30
N GLN A 166 5.57 -8.30 24.95
CA GLN A 166 5.26 -8.80 23.61
C GLN A 166 5.24 -7.67 22.57
N ALA A 167 4.64 -6.53 22.90
CA ALA A 167 4.65 -5.33 22.06
C ALA A 167 6.07 -4.82 21.80
N ARG A 168 6.91 -4.71 22.86
CA ARG A 168 8.32 -4.31 22.72
C ARG A 168 9.17 -5.32 21.93
N LEU A 169 8.89 -6.62 22.06
CA LEU A 169 9.55 -7.65 21.25
C LEU A 169 9.15 -7.53 19.78
N ALA A 170 7.86 -7.30 19.49
CA ALA A 170 7.34 -7.11 18.15
C ALA A 170 7.91 -5.83 17.50
N GLU A 171 7.99 -4.72 18.24
CA GLU A 171 8.63 -3.47 17.81
C GLU A 171 10.13 -3.66 17.54
N SER A 172 10.86 -4.34 18.44
CA SER A 172 12.30 -4.62 18.25
C SER A 172 12.55 -5.54 17.06
N LYS A 173 11.65 -6.51 16.82
CA LYS A 173 11.69 -7.40 15.65
C LYS A 173 11.40 -6.63 14.36
N ARG A 174 10.38 -5.75 14.34
CA ARG A 174 10.06 -4.86 13.21
C ARG A 174 11.21 -3.91 12.87
N ALA A 175 11.86 -3.34 13.89
CA ALA A 175 13.03 -2.47 13.74
C ALA A 175 14.24 -3.17 13.09
N ARG A 176 14.35 -4.50 13.19
CA ARG A 176 15.45 -5.30 12.62
C ARG A 176 15.14 -5.94 11.26
N MET A 177 13.91 -5.83 10.76
CA MET A 177 13.54 -6.38 9.46
C MET A 177 14.13 -5.58 8.29
N THR A 178 14.45 -6.27 7.21
CA THR A 178 14.83 -5.66 5.93
C THR A 178 13.65 -4.88 5.34
N GLY A 179 13.93 -3.81 4.58
CA GLY A 179 12.87 -2.97 3.99
C GLY A 179 11.88 -3.75 3.12
N SER A 180 12.32 -4.82 2.45
CA SER A 180 11.44 -5.71 1.69
C SER A 180 10.45 -6.49 2.58
N MET A 181 10.85 -6.90 3.79
CA MET A 181 9.94 -7.57 4.74
C MET A 181 8.91 -6.59 5.30
N ARG A 182 9.28 -5.32 5.54
CA ARG A 182 8.34 -4.28 6.01
C ARG A 182 7.25 -3.98 4.99
N ILE A 183 7.61 -3.80 3.72
CA ILE A 183 6.66 -3.55 2.62
C ILE A 183 5.65 -4.70 2.49
N LEU A 184 6.13 -5.93 2.68
CA LEU A 184 5.28 -7.11 2.63
C LEU A 184 4.28 -7.16 3.79
N GLU A 185 4.75 -6.88 5.02
CA GLU A 185 3.88 -6.79 6.20
C GLU A 185 2.81 -5.71 6.03
N GLU A 186 3.19 -4.50 5.59
CA GLU A 186 2.24 -3.40 5.34
C GLU A 186 1.16 -3.80 4.32
N ALA A 187 1.56 -4.41 3.20
CA ALA A 187 0.63 -4.90 2.21
C ALA A 187 -0.31 -5.98 2.76
N ALA A 188 0.22 -6.89 3.60
CA ALA A 188 -0.58 -7.93 4.24
C ALA A 188 -1.60 -7.32 5.21
N GLU A 189 -1.22 -6.33 6.02
CA GLU A 189 -2.13 -5.63 6.93
C GLU A 189 -3.22 -4.86 6.17
N VAL A 190 -2.88 -4.20 5.06
CA VAL A 190 -3.88 -3.56 4.18
C VAL A 190 -4.89 -4.59 3.66
N LEU A 191 -4.41 -5.75 3.21
CA LEU A 191 -5.31 -6.82 2.76
C LEU A 191 -6.18 -7.35 3.92
N LYS A 192 -5.61 -7.59 5.11
CA LYS A 192 -6.35 -8.02 6.31
C LYS A 192 -7.45 -7.04 6.70
N ALA A 193 -7.19 -5.74 6.56
CA ALA A 193 -8.17 -4.67 6.78
C ALA A 193 -9.23 -4.54 5.66
N GLY A 194 -9.20 -5.40 4.64
CA GLY A 194 -10.15 -5.38 3.52
C GLY A 194 -9.77 -4.43 2.38
N GLY A 195 -8.53 -3.94 2.36
CA GLY A 195 -8.00 -3.11 1.30
C GLY A 195 -7.72 -3.85 -0.02
N VAL A 196 -7.33 -3.06 -1.02
CA VAL A 196 -6.94 -3.49 -2.37
C VAL A 196 -5.48 -3.11 -2.60
N VAL A 197 -4.68 -4.07 -3.03
CA VAL A 197 -3.24 -3.92 -3.23
C VAL A 197 -2.84 -4.23 -4.67
N ILE A 198 -1.94 -3.42 -5.23
CA ILE A 198 -1.24 -3.71 -6.48
C ILE A 198 0.13 -4.32 -6.17
N PHE A 199 0.51 -5.40 -6.86
CA PHE A 199 1.76 -6.12 -6.59
C PHE A 199 2.36 -6.74 -7.87
N PRO A 200 3.70 -6.86 -7.98
CA PRO A 200 4.33 -7.55 -9.09
C PRO A 200 4.16 -9.07 -8.97
N THR A 201 4.07 -9.76 -10.11
CA THR A 201 4.09 -11.23 -10.17
C THR A 201 5.18 -11.72 -11.13
N ASP A 202 5.38 -13.02 -11.21
CA ASP A 202 6.17 -13.68 -12.27
C ASP A 202 5.70 -13.31 -13.69
N THR A 203 4.41 -13.03 -13.88
CA THR A 203 3.86 -12.70 -15.22
C THR A 203 3.73 -11.21 -15.45
N ILE A 204 2.73 -10.59 -14.82
CA ILE A 204 2.36 -9.18 -14.99
C ILE A 204 2.04 -8.56 -13.63
N TYR A 205 1.87 -7.25 -13.58
CA TYR A 205 1.40 -6.61 -12.37
C TYR A 205 -0.02 -7.04 -12.04
N GLY A 206 -0.23 -7.45 -10.80
CA GLY A 206 -1.50 -7.87 -10.24
C GLY A 206 -2.14 -6.76 -9.41
N ILE A 207 -3.47 -6.79 -9.33
CA ILE A 207 -4.30 -6.06 -8.38
C ILE A 207 -5.17 -7.09 -7.65
N GLY A 208 -5.28 -6.96 -6.34
CA GLY A 208 -5.90 -8.00 -5.53
C GLY A 208 -6.46 -7.52 -4.21
N CYS A 209 -7.33 -8.36 -3.65
CA CYS A 209 -7.93 -8.18 -2.33
C CYS A 209 -8.20 -9.55 -1.71
N ARG A 210 -8.65 -9.59 -0.45
CA ARG A 210 -9.03 -10.86 0.19
C ARG A 210 -10.15 -11.59 -0.56
N HIS A 211 -10.04 -12.91 -0.67
CA HIS A 211 -11.03 -13.72 -1.38
C HIS A 211 -12.34 -13.94 -0.59
N ASP A 212 -12.32 -13.70 0.72
CA ASP A 212 -13.43 -13.93 1.66
C ASP A 212 -14.22 -12.65 2.02
N ASN A 213 -13.71 -11.47 1.63
CA ASN A 213 -14.34 -10.19 1.94
C ASN A 213 -15.18 -9.69 0.75
N ARG A 214 -16.52 -9.77 0.88
CA ARG A 214 -17.47 -9.35 -0.17
C ARG A 214 -17.35 -7.87 -0.51
N GLU A 215 -17.06 -7.01 0.46
CA GLU A 215 -16.91 -5.58 0.21
C GLU A 215 -15.67 -5.27 -0.60
N SER A 216 -14.53 -5.85 -0.24
CA SER A 216 -13.28 -5.74 -0.99
C SER A 216 -13.44 -6.23 -2.43
N ILE A 217 -14.14 -7.36 -2.62
CA ILE A 217 -14.43 -7.92 -3.94
C ILE A 217 -15.29 -6.96 -4.77
N ASN A 218 -16.39 -6.45 -4.20
CA ASN A 218 -17.26 -5.50 -4.87
C ASN A 218 -16.52 -4.21 -5.23
N ARG A 219 -15.63 -3.74 -4.35
CA ARG A 219 -14.76 -2.60 -4.60
C ARG A 219 -13.79 -2.89 -5.75
N LEU A 220 -13.16 -4.07 -5.78
CA LEU A 220 -12.27 -4.46 -6.86
C LEU A 220 -12.98 -4.50 -8.22
N TYR A 221 -14.21 -5.02 -8.27
CA TYR A 221 -15.06 -4.96 -9.48
C TYR A 221 -15.33 -3.51 -9.93
N ARG A 222 -15.68 -2.61 -8.99
CA ARG A 222 -15.90 -1.18 -9.27
C ARG A 222 -14.64 -0.49 -9.78
N ILE A 223 -13.50 -0.71 -9.12
CA ILE A 223 -12.21 -0.13 -9.51
C ILE A 223 -11.84 -0.57 -10.93
N LYS A 224 -11.94 -1.86 -11.24
CA LYS A 224 -11.56 -2.38 -12.56
C LYS A 224 -12.60 -2.14 -13.64
N GLY A 225 -13.85 -1.86 -13.28
CA GLY A 225 -14.97 -1.85 -14.24
C GLY A 225 -15.23 -3.22 -14.87
N THR A 226 -14.87 -4.32 -14.20
CA THR A 226 -15.08 -5.67 -14.75
C THR A 226 -16.53 -6.11 -14.54
N PRO A 227 -17.18 -6.75 -15.53
CA PRO A 227 -18.51 -7.32 -15.35
C PRO A 227 -18.58 -8.38 -14.24
N LYS A 228 -19.62 -8.34 -13.39
CA LYS A 228 -19.79 -9.27 -12.25
C LYS A 228 -19.92 -10.75 -12.65
N ASN A 229 -20.27 -11.04 -13.89
CA ASN A 229 -20.33 -12.40 -14.42
C ASN A 229 -18.94 -12.97 -14.80
N GLN A 230 -17.88 -12.16 -14.73
CA GLN A 230 -16.50 -12.60 -14.96
C GLN A 230 -15.78 -12.73 -13.61
N PRO A 231 -15.60 -13.96 -13.09
CA PRO A 231 -14.88 -14.17 -11.83
C PRO A 231 -13.39 -13.88 -12.00
N PHE A 232 -12.79 -13.28 -10.99
CA PHE A 232 -11.35 -13.11 -10.90
C PHE A 232 -10.67 -14.37 -10.37
N PRO A 233 -9.44 -14.68 -10.83
CA PRO A 233 -8.70 -15.80 -10.29
C PRO A 233 -8.25 -15.55 -8.85
N ILE A 234 -8.15 -16.63 -8.08
CA ILE A 234 -7.65 -16.68 -6.71
C ILE A 234 -6.19 -17.13 -6.73
N LEU A 235 -5.33 -16.34 -6.11
CA LEU A 235 -3.93 -16.65 -5.86
C LEU A 235 -3.80 -17.41 -4.54
N VAL A 236 -3.04 -18.50 -4.60
CA VAL A 236 -2.75 -19.38 -3.45
C VAL A 236 -1.24 -19.49 -3.25
N SER A 237 -0.82 -19.77 -2.02
CA SER A 237 0.58 -20.07 -1.68
C SER A 237 0.89 -21.57 -1.64
N ASN A 238 -0.15 -22.41 -1.51
CA ASN A 238 -0.02 -23.86 -1.47
C ASN A 238 -1.27 -24.57 -1.97
N ILE A 239 -1.11 -25.82 -2.41
CA ILE A 239 -2.22 -26.64 -2.93
C ILE A 239 -3.31 -26.94 -1.88
N GLY A 240 -2.96 -26.95 -0.58
CA GLY A 240 -3.91 -27.17 0.50
C GLY A 240 -5.02 -26.12 0.52
N GLN A 241 -4.71 -24.87 0.19
CA GLN A 241 -5.68 -23.79 0.04
C GLN A 241 -6.68 -24.06 -1.11
N VAL A 242 -6.22 -24.60 -2.24
CA VAL A 242 -7.10 -24.98 -3.36
C VAL A 242 -8.02 -26.12 -2.93
N ARG A 243 -7.48 -27.16 -2.28
CA ARG A 243 -8.28 -28.32 -1.82
C ARG A 243 -9.37 -27.93 -0.83
N LYS A 244 -9.19 -26.84 -0.08
CA LYS A 244 -10.24 -26.29 0.81
C LYS A 244 -11.39 -25.65 0.01
N LEU A 245 -11.09 -25.01 -1.12
CA LEU A 245 -12.04 -24.20 -1.88
C LEU A 245 -12.68 -24.92 -3.07
N ALA A 246 -11.99 -25.87 -3.69
CA ALA A 246 -12.40 -26.49 -4.95
C ALA A 246 -12.16 -28.01 -4.99
N LYS A 247 -12.86 -28.69 -5.91
CA LYS A 247 -12.58 -30.10 -6.26
C LYS A 247 -11.43 -30.12 -7.27
N VAL A 248 -10.34 -30.82 -6.92
CA VAL A 248 -9.17 -31.01 -7.78
C VAL A 248 -9.31 -32.35 -8.51
N SER A 249 -9.40 -32.32 -9.84
CA SER A 249 -9.46 -33.52 -10.69
C SER A 249 -8.06 -34.10 -10.94
N VAL A 250 -7.98 -35.35 -11.43
CA VAL A 250 -6.70 -35.98 -11.81
C VAL A 250 -5.94 -35.14 -12.84
N VAL A 251 -6.66 -34.60 -13.83
CA VAL A 251 -6.10 -33.67 -14.82
C VAL A 251 -5.52 -32.42 -14.15
N ALA A 252 -6.27 -31.81 -13.21
CA ALA A 252 -5.80 -30.65 -12.47
C ALA A 252 -4.57 -30.96 -11.63
N GLU A 253 -4.48 -32.13 -10.98
CA GLU A 253 -3.27 -32.56 -10.26
C GLU A 253 -2.04 -32.65 -11.16
N LYS A 254 -2.20 -33.25 -12.36
CA LYS A 254 -1.12 -33.34 -13.34
C LYS A 254 -0.67 -31.95 -13.79
N LEU A 255 -1.61 -31.04 -14.04
CA LEU A 255 -1.32 -29.63 -14.39
C LEU A 255 -0.61 -28.88 -13.27
N ILE A 256 -1.09 -29.00 -12.03
CA ILE A 256 -0.50 -28.36 -10.84
C ILE A 256 0.94 -28.86 -10.66
N ARG A 257 1.15 -30.18 -10.64
CA ARG A 257 2.49 -30.76 -10.45
C ARG A 257 3.50 -30.30 -11.49
N LYS A 258 3.04 -30.08 -12.73
CA LYS A 258 3.93 -29.73 -13.85
C LYS A 258 4.20 -28.23 -13.97
N TYR A 259 3.22 -27.38 -13.66
CA TYR A 259 3.27 -25.97 -14.02
C TYR A 259 3.13 -25.00 -12.85
N TRP A 260 2.92 -25.49 -11.61
CA TRP A 260 2.88 -24.65 -10.41
C TRP A 260 4.10 -24.90 -9.51
N PRO A 261 4.67 -23.84 -8.90
CA PRO A 261 4.30 -22.44 -9.08
C PRO A 261 4.65 -21.91 -10.48
N GLY A 262 3.86 -20.97 -11.02
CA GLY A 262 4.16 -20.38 -12.33
C GLY A 262 2.98 -19.71 -13.06
N GLY A 263 3.16 -19.53 -14.36
CA GLY A 263 2.28 -18.82 -15.29
C GLY A 263 0.98 -19.53 -15.71
N LEU A 264 0.51 -20.54 -14.95
CA LEU A 264 -0.74 -21.27 -15.28
C LEU A 264 -1.87 -20.92 -14.31
N THR A 265 -3.04 -20.54 -14.84
CA THR A 265 -4.30 -20.45 -14.10
C THR A 265 -5.18 -21.64 -14.46
N ILE A 266 -5.67 -22.37 -13.45
CA ILE A 266 -6.51 -23.57 -13.64
C ILE A 266 -7.91 -23.28 -13.10
N ILE A 267 -8.93 -23.39 -13.96
CA ILE A 267 -10.33 -23.26 -13.56
C ILE A 267 -10.81 -24.59 -13.01
N LEU A 268 -11.37 -24.54 -11.80
CA LEU A 268 -11.88 -25.68 -11.05
C LEU A 268 -13.32 -25.43 -10.61
N ARG A 269 -14.03 -26.52 -10.29
CA ARG A 269 -15.36 -26.45 -9.68
C ARG A 269 -15.21 -26.13 -8.20
N HIS A 270 -15.79 -25.01 -7.78
CA HIS A 270 -15.83 -24.63 -6.38
C HIS A 270 -16.69 -25.61 -5.59
N LYS A 271 -16.31 -25.89 -4.33
CA LYS A 271 -17.10 -26.78 -3.47
C LYS A 271 -18.46 -26.14 -3.10
N PRO A 272 -19.55 -26.93 -3.02
CA PRO A 272 -20.84 -26.46 -2.52
C PRO A 272 -20.74 -25.87 -1.10
N GLY A 273 -21.60 -24.92 -0.75
CA GLY A 273 -21.69 -24.36 0.61
C GLY A 273 -20.68 -23.26 0.96
N LEU A 274 -19.56 -23.14 0.25
CA LEU A 274 -18.62 -22.04 0.44
C LEU A 274 -19.11 -20.77 -0.29
N ARG A 275 -19.30 -19.67 0.46
CA ARG A 275 -19.63 -18.36 -0.09
C ARG A 275 -18.38 -17.79 -0.78
N SER A 276 -18.24 -17.93 -2.10
CA SER A 276 -17.33 -17.04 -2.82
C SER A 276 -18.00 -15.67 -2.90
N GLY A 277 -17.38 -14.62 -2.34
CA GLY A 277 -17.90 -13.25 -2.47
C GLY A 277 -17.97 -12.76 -3.93
N GLN A 278 -17.38 -13.52 -4.87
CA GLN A 278 -17.43 -13.33 -6.32
C GLN A 278 -18.68 -13.91 -7.00
N LYS A 279 -19.66 -14.43 -6.24
CA LYS A 279 -20.87 -15.01 -6.83
C LYS A 279 -21.71 -13.96 -7.58
N PRO A 280 -22.09 -14.21 -8.85
CA PRO A 280 -23.36 -13.71 -9.37
C PRO A 280 -24.49 -14.32 -8.52
N ASP A 281 -25.59 -13.61 -8.32
CA ASP A 281 -26.76 -14.12 -7.59
C ASP A 281 -27.26 -15.43 -8.23
N HIS A 282 -26.78 -16.57 -7.73
CA HIS A 282 -27.18 -17.88 -8.22
C HIS A 282 -28.49 -18.27 -7.57
N LYS A 283 -29.55 -18.33 -8.39
CA LYS A 283 -30.76 -19.09 -8.05
C LYS A 283 -30.37 -20.56 -7.78
N PRO A 284 -31.01 -21.23 -6.79
CA PRO A 284 -30.82 -22.67 -6.57
C PRO A 284 -31.07 -23.44 -7.88
N GLY A 285 -30.16 -24.34 -8.28
CA GLY A 285 -30.33 -25.22 -9.46
C GLY A 285 -29.39 -24.97 -10.65
N LEU A 286 -28.54 -23.93 -10.66
CA LEU A 286 -27.53 -23.73 -11.71
C LEU A 286 -26.18 -24.38 -11.39
N SER A 287 -25.46 -24.73 -12.47
CA SER A 287 -24.14 -25.38 -12.52
C SER A 287 -23.13 -24.89 -11.47
N PRO A 288 -22.21 -25.75 -11.00
CA PRO A 288 -21.20 -25.40 -10.01
C PRO A 288 -20.39 -24.16 -10.42
N VAL A 289 -20.20 -23.21 -9.50
CA VAL A 289 -19.40 -22.00 -9.74
C VAL A 289 -17.98 -22.42 -10.14
N LYS A 290 -17.55 -21.97 -11.33
CA LYS A 290 -16.20 -22.16 -11.83
C LYS A 290 -15.31 -21.01 -11.38
N ILE A 291 -14.17 -21.30 -10.77
CA ILE A 291 -13.20 -20.28 -10.32
C ILE A 291 -11.80 -20.67 -10.79
N GLY A 292 -11.06 -19.69 -11.30
CA GLY A 292 -9.64 -19.84 -11.62
C GLY A 292 -8.77 -19.79 -10.37
N PHE A 293 -7.82 -20.70 -10.25
CA PHE A 293 -6.79 -20.68 -9.21
C PHE A 293 -5.42 -20.55 -9.85
N ARG A 294 -4.46 -19.95 -9.15
CA ARG A 294 -3.06 -19.88 -9.57
C ARG A 294 -2.13 -19.84 -8.37
N MET A 295 -1.04 -20.58 -8.43
CA MET A 295 0.11 -20.42 -7.52
C MET A 295 1.23 -19.74 -8.31
N PRO A 296 1.44 -18.41 -8.16
CA PRO A 296 2.45 -17.69 -8.94
C PRO A 296 3.88 -18.08 -8.56
N ASP A 297 4.83 -18.09 -9.50
CA ASP A 297 6.28 -18.22 -9.21
C ASP A 297 6.89 -16.89 -8.73
N SER A 298 6.27 -16.33 -7.69
CA SER A 298 6.68 -15.07 -7.08
C SER A 298 6.74 -15.25 -5.57
N LYS A 299 7.96 -15.35 -5.04
CA LYS A 299 8.18 -15.43 -3.58
C LYS A 299 7.43 -14.32 -2.84
N LEU A 300 7.44 -13.11 -3.38
CA LEU A 300 6.70 -11.97 -2.85
C LEU A 300 5.20 -12.24 -2.70
N VAL A 301 4.57 -12.83 -3.71
CA VAL A 301 3.13 -13.12 -3.67
C VAL A 301 2.83 -14.32 -2.79
N LEU A 302 3.68 -15.35 -2.80
CA LEU A 302 3.54 -16.51 -1.92
C LEU A 302 3.62 -16.08 -0.45
N ASP A 303 4.64 -15.31 -0.09
CA ASP A 303 4.82 -14.78 1.26
C ASP A 303 3.65 -13.82 1.63
N LEU A 304 3.15 -13.02 0.69
CA LEU A 304 2.01 -12.12 0.92
C LEU A 304 0.74 -12.92 1.28
N VAL A 305 0.44 -13.96 0.50
CA VAL A 305 -0.71 -14.84 0.75
C VAL A 305 -0.57 -15.55 2.10
N ASP A 306 0.63 -16.03 2.44
CA ASP A 306 0.90 -16.65 3.73
C ASP A 306 0.75 -15.68 4.90
N GLN A 307 1.25 -14.44 4.77
CA GLN A 307 1.11 -13.42 5.81
C GLN A 307 -0.33 -12.93 6.02
N VAL A 308 -1.12 -12.87 4.95
CA VAL A 308 -2.57 -12.58 5.03
C VAL A 308 -3.33 -13.75 5.69
N GLY A 309 -2.79 -14.97 5.60
CA GLY A 309 -3.32 -16.19 6.21
C GLY A 309 -4.43 -16.85 5.40
N ILE A 310 -4.84 -16.26 4.28
CA ILE A 310 -5.86 -16.78 3.37
C ILE A 310 -5.49 -16.49 1.92
N PRO A 311 -6.07 -17.22 0.94
CA PRO A 311 -5.95 -16.87 -0.47
C PRO A 311 -6.38 -15.42 -0.78
N ILE A 312 -5.87 -14.87 -1.86
CA ILE A 312 -6.26 -13.52 -2.29
C ILE A 312 -6.78 -13.60 -3.72
N ILE A 313 -7.72 -12.74 -4.08
CA ILE A 313 -7.99 -12.51 -5.50
C ILE A 313 -6.77 -11.78 -6.08
N GLY A 314 -6.36 -12.17 -7.28
CA GLY A 314 -5.32 -11.46 -8.01
C GLY A 314 -5.55 -11.52 -9.50
N THR A 315 -5.81 -10.37 -10.11
CA THR A 315 -6.04 -10.20 -11.56
C THR A 315 -5.09 -9.13 -12.09
N SER A 316 -5.04 -8.92 -13.40
CA SER A 316 -4.15 -7.93 -14.03
C SER A 316 -4.45 -6.51 -13.52
N ALA A 317 -3.41 -5.70 -13.24
CA ALA A 317 -3.56 -4.34 -12.72
C ALA A 317 -3.87 -3.31 -13.81
N ASN A 318 -5.02 -3.47 -14.47
CA ASN A 318 -5.54 -2.54 -15.48
C ASN A 318 -7.06 -2.43 -15.38
N PHE A 319 -7.63 -1.36 -15.95
CA PHE A 319 -9.07 -1.29 -16.20
C PHE A 319 -9.49 -2.36 -17.22
N HIS A 320 -10.74 -2.80 -17.14
CA HIS A 320 -11.29 -3.84 -18.01
C HIS A 320 -11.12 -3.46 -19.49
N GLY A 321 -10.66 -4.41 -20.31
CA GLY A 321 -10.37 -4.21 -21.73
C GLY A 321 -9.04 -3.54 -22.07
N GLN A 322 -8.31 -2.98 -21.08
CA GLN A 322 -7.01 -2.36 -21.32
C GLN A 322 -5.84 -3.35 -21.25
N LYS A 323 -4.65 -2.91 -21.72
CA LYS A 323 -3.43 -3.72 -21.67
C LYS A 323 -2.91 -3.87 -20.24
N ALA A 324 -2.52 -5.08 -19.88
CA ALA A 324 -1.92 -5.35 -18.57
C ALA A 324 -0.51 -4.75 -18.44
N PRO A 325 -0.18 -4.12 -17.30
CA PRO A 325 1.13 -3.53 -17.08
C PRO A 325 2.18 -4.60 -16.76
N LYS A 326 3.34 -4.46 -17.39
CA LYS A 326 4.50 -5.37 -17.21
C LYS A 326 5.52 -4.84 -16.20
N SER A 327 5.35 -3.60 -15.75
CA SER A 327 6.24 -2.92 -14.80
C SER A 327 5.48 -1.80 -14.09
N PHE A 328 6.04 -1.32 -12.97
CA PHE A 328 5.47 -0.24 -12.18
C PHE A 328 5.24 1.03 -13.02
N ASP A 329 6.19 1.41 -13.86
CA ASP A 329 6.11 2.64 -14.68
C ASP A 329 5.05 2.57 -15.78
N LYS A 330 4.49 1.38 -16.03
CA LYS A 330 3.41 1.15 -16.99
C LYS A 330 2.04 1.02 -16.31
N LEU A 331 1.96 1.12 -14.99
CA LEU A 331 0.68 1.18 -14.28
C LEU A 331 -0.07 2.45 -14.67
N ASP A 332 -1.38 2.32 -14.84
CA ASP A 332 -2.25 3.47 -15.04
C ASP A 332 -2.27 4.33 -13.75
N PRO A 333 -1.91 5.62 -13.82
CA PRO A 333 -1.89 6.50 -12.65
C PRO A 333 -3.26 6.67 -11.98
N GLU A 334 -4.37 6.57 -12.71
CA GLU A 334 -5.71 6.62 -12.13
C GLU A 334 -6.01 5.34 -11.37
N LEU A 335 -5.62 4.17 -11.90
CA LEU A 335 -5.78 2.91 -11.18
C LEU A 335 -5.00 2.92 -9.86
N VAL A 336 -3.77 3.44 -9.87
CA VAL A 336 -2.91 3.56 -8.68
C VAL A 336 -3.56 4.43 -7.59
N LYS A 337 -4.36 5.44 -7.94
CA LYS A 337 -5.06 6.29 -6.97
C LYS A 337 -6.25 5.61 -6.30
N LEU A 338 -6.77 4.54 -6.88
CA LEU A 338 -8.00 3.87 -6.43
C LEU A 338 -7.72 2.72 -5.44
N VAL A 339 -6.46 2.32 -5.28
CA VAL A 339 -6.01 1.23 -4.40
C VAL A 339 -5.34 1.78 -3.14
N ASP A 340 -5.22 0.95 -2.10
CA ASP A 340 -4.72 1.38 -0.79
C ASP A 340 -3.21 1.19 -0.65
N PHE A 341 -2.62 0.28 -1.44
CA PHE A 341 -1.18 0.04 -1.41
C PHE A 341 -0.65 -0.45 -2.75
N VAL A 342 0.61 -0.10 -3.05
CA VAL A 342 1.31 -0.56 -4.25
C VAL A 342 2.70 -1.04 -3.89
N ILE A 343 2.94 -2.33 -4.12
CA ILE A 343 4.26 -2.92 -4.02
C ILE A 343 5.02 -2.66 -5.34
N ARG A 344 6.21 -2.06 -5.23
CA ARG A 344 7.09 -1.83 -6.39
C ARG A 344 7.98 -3.05 -6.64
N GLY A 345 8.25 -3.35 -7.91
CA GLY A 345 9.09 -4.46 -8.33
C GLY A 345 9.05 -4.67 -9.84
N LYS A 346 9.67 -5.77 -10.29
CA LYS A 346 9.70 -6.17 -11.70
C LYS A 346 8.92 -7.47 -11.88
N CYS A 347 8.26 -7.62 -13.02
CA CYS A 347 7.70 -8.89 -13.43
C CYS A 347 8.76 -9.69 -14.22
N LYS A 348 8.77 -11.03 -14.10
CA LYS A 348 9.76 -11.87 -14.80
C LYS A 348 9.47 -11.97 -16.29
N GLU A 349 8.24 -12.32 -16.68
CA GLU A 349 7.92 -12.66 -18.07
C GLU A 349 7.27 -11.53 -18.86
N GLY A 350 6.41 -10.71 -18.22
CA GLY A 350 5.64 -9.68 -18.90
C GLY A 350 4.55 -10.20 -19.84
N ILE A 351 4.16 -11.48 -19.72
CA ILE A 351 3.08 -12.12 -20.49
C ILE A 351 2.06 -12.66 -19.48
N GLU A 352 0.76 -12.52 -19.75
CA GLU A 352 -0.27 -13.01 -18.83
C GLU A 352 -0.25 -14.54 -18.66
N SER A 353 -0.84 -15.05 -17.57
CA SER A 353 -0.95 -16.49 -17.37
C SER A 353 -1.79 -17.18 -18.45
N THR A 354 -1.39 -18.39 -18.83
CA THR A 354 -2.24 -19.31 -19.60
C THR A 354 -3.42 -19.72 -18.72
N VAL A 355 -4.62 -19.84 -19.30
CA VAL A 355 -5.84 -20.23 -18.57
C VAL A 355 -6.38 -21.53 -19.13
N VAL A 356 -6.54 -22.55 -18.28
CA VAL A 356 -7.09 -23.86 -18.63
C VAL A 356 -8.37 -24.12 -17.85
N ASP A 357 -9.44 -24.48 -18.54
CA ASP A 357 -10.63 -25.09 -17.96
C ASP A 357 -10.42 -26.59 -17.74
N ALA A 358 -10.14 -26.98 -16.50
CA ALA A 358 -10.01 -28.38 -16.07
C ALA A 358 -11.33 -28.96 -15.56
N THR A 359 -12.46 -28.27 -15.77
CA THR A 359 -13.81 -28.73 -15.41
C THR A 359 -14.57 -29.35 -16.59
N SER A 360 -14.06 -29.17 -17.81
CA SER A 360 -14.52 -29.82 -19.03
C SER A 360 -13.73 -31.11 -19.29
N ASP A 361 -14.34 -32.02 -20.04
CA ASP A 361 -13.71 -33.22 -20.56
C ASP A 361 -13.90 -33.26 -22.08
N PRO A 362 -12.83 -33.16 -22.90
CA PRO A 362 -11.45 -32.91 -22.49
C PRO A 362 -11.24 -31.49 -21.90
N PRO A 363 -10.16 -31.25 -21.13
CA PRO A 363 -9.81 -29.93 -20.64
C PRO A 363 -9.49 -28.96 -21.79
N LYS A 364 -9.84 -27.68 -21.63
CA LYS A 364 -9.74 -26.67 -22.70
C LYS A 364 -8.82 -25.51 -22.32
N ILE A 365 -7.98 -25.05 -23.25
CA ILE A 365 -7.27 -23.76 -23.09
C ILE A 365 -8.26 -22.65 -23.42
N LEU A 366 -8.50 -21.75 -22.47
CA LEU A 366 -9.34 -20.56 -22.68
C LEU A 366 -8.50 -19.33 -23.05
N ARG A 367 -7.23 -19.31 -22.65
CA ARG A 367 -6.29 -18.24 -22.99
C ARG A 367 -4.87 -18.79 -23.10
N HIS A 368 -4.20 -18.51 -24.21
CA HIS A 368 -2.77 -18.76 -24.36
C HIS A 368 -1.98 -17.62 -23.69
N GLY A 369 -0.91 -17.97 -22.99
CA GLY A 369 -0.08 -17.03 -22.25
C GLY A 369 1.31 -17.61 -21.95
N ALA A 370 1.84 -17.25 -20.79
CA ALA A 370 3.15 -17.64 -20.24
C ALA A 370 3.52 -19.12 -20.41
N VAL A 371 2.55 -20.03 -20.25
CA VAL A 371 2.76 -21.48 -20.30
C VAL A 371 2.27 -22.04 -21.62
N ILE A 372 3.16 -22.63 -22.40
CA ILE A 372 2.84 -23.35 -23.63
C ILE A 372 2.47 -24.80 -23.26
N ILE A 373 1.26 -25.24 -23.64
CA ILE A 373 0.75 -26.59 -23.38
C ILE A 373 0.42 -27.25 -24.72
N ASN A 374 1.29 -28.14 -25.19
CA ASN A 374 1.17 -28.75 -26.51
C ASN A 374 0.22 -29.95 -26.55
N GLN A 375 0.01 -30.66 -25.44
CA GLN A 375 -0.76 -31.92 -25.40
C GLN A 375 -1.61 -32.03 -24.13
N LEU A 376 -2.73 -31.29 -24.07
CA LEU A 376 -3.68 -31.39 -22.95
C LEU A 376 -4.43 -32.72 -22.89
N THR A 377 -4.70 -33.34 -24.03
CA THR A 377 -5.44 -34.61 -24.17
C THR A 377 -4.68 -35.83 -23.64
N GLN A 378 -3.38 -35.72 -23.39
CA GLN A 378 -2.60 -36.78 -22.73
C GLN A 378 -2.67 -36.69 -21.20
N LEU A 379 -3.30 -35.62 -20.66
CA LEU A 379 -3.45 -35.41 -19.22
C LEU A 379 -4.78 -35.97 -18.70
N THR A 380 -5.73 -36.28 -19.57
CA THR A 380 -7.00 -36.96 -19.24
C THR A 380 -6.78 -38.36 -18.68
#